data_AF-A0A1V9RCG5-F1
#
_entry.id   AF-A0A1V9RCG5-F1
#
_cell.length_a   1.000
_cell.length_b   1.000
_cell.length_c   1.000
_cell.angle_alpha   90.00
_cell.angle_beta   90.00
_cell.angle_gamma   90.00
#
_symmetry.space_group_name_H-M   'P 1'
#
loop_
_entity.id
_entity.type
_entity.pdbx_description
1 polymer ?
#
loop_
_entity_poly.entity_id
_entity_poly.type
_entity_poly.pdbx_seq_one_letter_code
_entity_poly.pdbx_strand_id
1 'polypeptide(L)' 'MKKFKLLMRSSYLIVLLEIFYYLRIAPQVVGTHFIGDNSPDSFGSKYQLFFWELLILILGESIIFVEKN' A
#
# COMPACT_ATOMS: atom_id res chain seq x y z
N MET A 1 4.34 -24.80 8.83
CA MET A 1 4.01 -23.77 7.81
C MET A 1 2.72 -22.99 8.08
N LYS A 2 1.64 -23.58 8.66
CA LYS A 2 0.44 -22.81 9.04
C LYS A 2 0.75 -21.54 9.85
N LYS A 3 1.72 -21.61 10.77
CA LYS A 3 2.20 -20.49 11.58
C LYS A 3 2.82 -19.35 10.75
N PHE A 4 3.65 -19.65 9.74
CA PHE A 4 4.26 -18.63 8.86
C PHE A 4 3.20 -17.93 8.00
N LYS A 5 2.31 -18.70 7.36
CA LYS A 5 1.20 -18.15 6.56
C LYS A 5 0.26 -17.30 7.41
N LEU A 6 -0.04 -17.75 8.64
CA LEU A 6 -0.82 -16.99 9.59
C LEU A 6 -0.10 -15.70 9.99
N LEU A 7 1.20 -15.74 10.24
CA LEU A 7 2.01 -14.58 10.60
C LEU A 7 2.03 -13.55 9.46
N MET A 8 2.32 -13.97 8.22
CA MET A 8 2.28 -13.10 7.05
C MET A 8 0.90 -12.47 6.87
N ARG A 9 -0.17 -13.27 6.89
CA ARG A 9 -1.53 -12.76 6.73
C ARG A 9 -2.00 -11.89 7.89
N SER A 10 -1.48 -12.09 9.09
CA SER A 10 -1.78 -11.21 10.24
C SER A 10 -1.17 -9.82 10.05
N SER A 11 -0.03 -9.72 9.36
CA SER A 11 0.58 -8.41 9.04
C SER A 11 -0.28 -7.57 8.08
N TYR A 12 -1.15 -8.21 7.28
CA TYR A 12 -2.07 -7.50 6.39
C TYR A 12 -3.09 -6.66 7.14
N LEU A 13 -3.37 -6.99 8.41
CA LEU A 13 -4.23 -6.16 9.26
C LEU A 13 -3.61 -4.78 9.48
N ILE A 14 -2.29 -4.69 9.65
CA ILE A 14 -1.57 -3.43 9.80
C ILE A 14 -1.69 -2.61 8.52
N VAL A 15 -1.45 -3.26 7.38
CA VAL A 15 -1.59 -2.65 6.04
C VAL A 15 -3.02 -2.12 5.82
N LEU A 16 -4.04 -2.88 6.23
CA LEU A 16 -5.43 -2.44 6.17
C LEU A 16 -5.70 -1.21 7.03
N LEU A 17 -5.15 -1.15 8.24
CA LEU A 17 -5.29 0.01 9.12
C LEU A 17 -4.62 1.26 8.53
N GLU A 18 -3.46 1.11 7.87
CA GLU A 18 -2.79 2.21 7.14
C GLU A 18 -3.66 2.72 5.99
N ILE A 19 -4.25 1.83 5.19
CA ILE A 19 -5.19 2.21 4.12
C ILE A 19 -6.37 3.00 4.70
N PHE A 20 -6.99 2.54 5.79
CA PHE A 20 -8.10 3.25 6.42
C PHE A 20 -7.70 4.61 6.97
N TYR A 21 -6.52 4.69 7.59
CA TYR A 21 -5.96 5.94 8.08
C TYR A 21 -5.81 6.94 6.93
N TYR A 22 -5.15 6.55 5.84
CA TYR A 22 -4.98 7.38 4.67
C TYR A 22 -6.30 7.73 4.00
N LEU A 23 -7.27 6.83 3.87
CA LEU A 23 -8.59 7.16 3.30
C LEU A 23 -9.31 8.26 4.09
N ARG A 24 -9.09 8.32 5.41
CA ARG A 24 -9.72 9.29 6.30
C ARG A 24 -9.05 10.65 6.25
N ILE A 25 -7.73 10.70 6.19
CA ILE A 25 -6.96 11.96 6.30
C ILE A 25 -6.43 12.49 4.98
N ALA A 26 -6.32 11.65 3.95
CA ALA A 26 -5.69 12.05 2.69
C ALA A 26 -6.56 13.05 1.93
N PRO A 27 -5.93 14.04 1.29
CA PRO A 27 -6.62 14.93 0.36
C PRO A 27 -7.23 14.13 -0.79
N GLN A 28 -8.24 14.69 -1.47
CA GLN A 28 -8.88 14.00 -2.61
C GLN A 28 -7.93 13.76 -3.79
N VAL A 29 -6.94 14.64 -3.95
CA VAL A 29 -5.90 14.59 -4.96
C VAL A 29 -4.53 14.76 -4.31
N VAL A 30 -3.51 14.17 -4.92
CA VAL A 30 -2.11 14.25 -4.46
C VAL A 30 -1.23 14.73 -5.60
N GLY A 31 -0.24 15.57 -5.32
CA GLY A 31 0.77 15.94 -6.30
C GLY A 31 1.64 14.73 -6.63
N THR A 32 1.72 14.37 -7.91
CA THR A 32 2.48 13.20 -8.38
C THR A 32 3.81 13.58 -9.00
N HIS A 33 3.90 14.81 -9.49
CA HIS A 33 5.11 15.42 -9.99
C HIS A 33 5.16 16.86 -9.47
N PHE A 34 6.37 17.32 -9.16
CA PHE A 34 6.62 18.63 -8.60
C PHE A 34 7.74 19.29 -9.41
N ILE A 35 7.51 20.54 -9.83
CA ILE A 35 8.54 21.38 -10.46
C ILE A 35 9.28 22.14 -9.35
N GLY A 36 10.51 22.59 -9.62
CA GLY A 36 11.52 23.12 -8.69
C GLY A 36 11.10 24.13 -7.61
N ASP A 37 9.87 24.67 -7.68
CA ASP A 37 9.27 25.52 -6.63
C ASP A 37 8.42 24.72 -5.64
N ASN A 38 8.52 23.38 -5.62
CA ASN A 38 7.63 22.45 -4.91
C ASN A 38 6.14 22.64 -5.26
N SER A 39 5.87 23.22 -6.43
CA SER A 39 4.52 23.32 -6.98
C SER A 39 4.20 22.04 -7.74
N PRO A 40 3.08 21.35 -7.42
CA PRO A 40 2.65 20.21 -8.19
C PRO A 40 2.14 20.66 -9.56
N ASP A 41 2.70 20.11 -10.63
CA ASP A 41 2.27 20.30 -12.02
C ASP A 41 1.43 19.12 -12.54
N SER A 42 1.44 18.01 -11.82
CA SER A 42 0.62 16.83 -12.07
C SER A 42 -0.08 16.38 -10.79
N PHE A 43 -1.35 16.02 -10.92
CA PHE A 43 -2.19 15.55 -9.82
C PHE A 43 -2.68 14.14 -10.10
N GLY A 44 -2.52 13.28 -9.10
CA GLY A 44 -3.05 11.94 -9.06
C GLY A 44 -4.26 11.82 -8.15
N SER A 45 -4.99 10.73 -8.30
CA SER A 45 -6.01 10.35 -7.33
C SER A 45 -5.36 9.94 -6.01
N LYS A 46 -6.02 10.23 -4.88
CA LYS A 46 -5.62 9.71 -3.56
C LYS A 46 -5.41 8.20 -3.50
N TYR A 47 -6.02 7.44 -4.42
CA TYR A 47 -5.82 5.99 -4.49
C TYR A 47 -4.39 5.57 -4.83
N GLN A 48 -3.60 6.46 -5.44
CA GLN A 48 -2.20 6.19 -5.73
C GLN A 48 -1.35 6.09 -4.45
N LEU A 49 -1.80 6.66 -3.34
CA LEU A 49 -1.16 6.47 -2.04
C LEU A 49 -1.14 5.01 -1.60
N PHE A 50 -2.09 4.18 -2.06
CA PHE A 50 -2.23 2.77 -1.68
C PHE A 50 -1.33 1.82 -2.49
N PHE A 51 -0.50 2.35 -3.39
CA PHE A 51 0.29 1.51 -4.27
C PHE A 51 1.29 0.65 -3.50
N TRP A 52 1.87 1.22 -2.43
CA TRP A 52 2.84 0.52 -1.59
C TRP A 52 2.21 -0.62 -0.80
N GLU A 53 1.06 -0.35 -0.19
CA GLU A 53 0.26 -1.31 0.57
C GLU A 53 -0.20 -2.46 -0.32
N LEU A 54 -0.69 -2.14 -1.53
CA LEU A 54 -1.06 -3.16 -2.51
C LEU A 54 0.13 -4.05 -2.89
N LEU A 55 1.31 -3.46 -3.08
CA LEU A 55 2.53 -4.18 -3.41
C LEU A 55 2.96 -5.13 -2.27
N ILE A 56 2.85 -4.70 -1.01
CA ILE A 56 3.11 -5.54 0.16
C ILE A 56 2.18 -6.78 0.18
N LEU A 57 0.89 -6.58 -0.10
CA LEU A 57 -0.08 -7.68 -0.14
C LEU A 57 0.26 -8.69 -1.25
N ILE A 58 0.55 -8.19 -2.46
CA ILE A 58 0.92 -9.03 -3.61
C ILE A 58 2.21 -9.80 -3.33
N LEU A 59 3.25 -9.13 -2.81
CA LEU A 59 4.52 -9.78 -2.48
C LEU A 59 4.33 -10.83 -1.38
N GLY A 60 3.55 -10.52 -0.35
CA GLY A 60 3.28 -11.45 0.74
C GLY A 60 2.58 -12.73 0.25
N GLU A 61 1.54 -12.61 -0.57
CA GLU A 61 0.87 -13.79 -1.13
C GLU A 61 1.73 -14.52 -2.16
N SER A 62 2.57 -13.79 -2.92
CA SER A 62 3.55 -14.41 -3.83
C SER A 62 4.56 -15.27 -3.08
N ILE A 63 5.09 -14.79 -1.94
CA ILE A 63 6.00 -15.55 -1.08
C ILE A 63 5.29 -16.79 -0.51
N ILE A 64 4.05 -16.64 -0.01
CA ILE A 64 3.25 -17.76 0.49
C ILE A 64 2.99 -18.81 -0.61
N PHE A 65 2.80 -18.36 -1.85
CA PHE A 65 2.57 -19.21 -3.01
C PHE A 65 3.83 -19.99 -3.39
N VAL A 66 4.98 -19.30 -3.51
CA VAL A 66 6.28 -19.94 -3.79
C VAL A 66 6.64 -20.94 -2.70
N GLU A 67 6.45 -20.60 -1.42
CA GLU A 67 6.71 -21.49 -0.28
C GLU A 67 5.78 -22.72 -0.25
N LYS A 68 4.65 -22.70 -0.97
CA LYS A 68 3.73 -23.85 -1.05
C LYS A 68 4.17 -24.89 -2.09
N ASN A 69 4.95 -24.49 -3.10
CA ASN A 69 5.53 -25.38 -4.12
C ASN A 69 6.86 -25.95 -3.63
#